data_AF-A0A2E3PLX7-F1
#
_entry.id   AF-A0A2E3PLX7-F1
#
_cell.length_a   1.000
_cell.length_b   1.000
_cell.length_c   1.000
_cell.angle_alpha   90.00
_cell.angle_beta   90.00
_cell.angle_gamma   90.00
#
_symmetry.space_group_name_H-M   'P 1'
#
loop_
_entity.id
_entity.type
_entity.pdbx_description
1 polymer ?
#
loop_
_entity_poly.entity_id
_entity_poly.type
_entity_poly.pdbx_seq_one_letter_code
_entity_poly.pdbx_strand_id
1 'polypeptide(L)'
;MIVANICNFSYADGHSMATFVFLIFEEQHQEQYNDCRFEQLDFLGAVGDLVKVLMPVMTLKEIREVESQLPTDDVSSIKTDGVPESDIKKFAKIYRYLPNFAVLES
;
A
#
# COMPACT_ATOMS: atom_id res chain seq x y z
N MET A 1 -28.38 -13.10 3.61
CA MET A 1 -26.91 -13.26 3.50
C MET A 1 -26.43 -12.32 2.42
N ILE A 2 -25.45 -11.48 2.74
CA ILE A 2 -24.91 -10.45 1.85
C ILE A 2 -23.45 -10.81 1.56
N VAL A 3 -23.03 -10.63 0.30
CA VAL A 3 -21.63 -10.77 -0.13
C VAL A 3 -21.18 -9.42 -0.65
N ALA A 4 -20.33 -8.74 0.11
CA ALA A 4 -19.76 -7.46 -0.27
C ALA A 4 -18.33 -7.65 -0.78
N ASN A 5 -18.03 -7.16 -1.98
CA ASN A 5 -16.65 -7.04 -2.43
C ASN A 5 -16.02 -5.83 -1.73
N ILE A 6 -14.83 -6.00 -1.14
CA ILE A 6 -14.15 -4.91 -0.42
C ILE A 6 -13.10 -4.28 -1.33
N CYS A 7 -12.20 -5.10 -1.85
CA CYS A 7 -11.12 -4.68 -2.74
C CYS A 7 -10.58 -5.85 -3.55
N ASN A 8 -9.87 -5.53 -4.62
CA ASN A 8 -9.21 -6.51 -5.46
C ASN A 8 -7.74 -6.10 -5.63
N PHE A 9 -6.80 -7.01 -5.41
CA PHE A 9 -5.38 -6.74 -5.61
C PHE A 9 -4.91 -7.36 -6.91
N SER A 10 -4.01 -6.66 -7.59
CA SER A 10 -3.14 -7.26 -8.60
C SER A 10 -1.69 -6.95 -8.29
N TYR A 11 -0.89 -8.00 -8.34
CA TYR A 11 0.56 -7.90 -8.22
C TYR A 11 1.22 -8.90 -9.17
N ALA A 12 2.50 -8.69 -9.43
CA ALA A 12 3.30 -9.57 -10.28
C ALA A 12 4.67 -9.80 -9.63
N ASP A 13 4.97 -11.05 -9.29
CA ASP A 13 6.26 -11.52 -8.74
C ASP A 13 6.96 -12.48 -9.72
N GLY A 14 6.81 -12.21 -11.01
CA GLY A 14 7.23 -13.07 -12.12
C GLY A 14 6.06 -13.56 -12.95
N HIS A 15 4.86 -13.69 -12.36
CA HIS A 15 3.60 -13.97 -13.05
C HIS A 15 2.48 -13.09 -12.49
N SER A 16 1.49 -12.75 -13.34
CA SER A 16 0.35 -11.93 -12.94
C SER A 16 -0.55 -12.70 -11.98
N MET A 17 -0.77 -12.14 -10.79
CA MET A 17 -1.72 -12.64 -9.81
C MET A 17 -2.83 -11.63 -9.52
N ALA A 18 -4.02 -12.17 -9.23
CA ALA A 18 -5.18 -11.40 -8.81
C ALA A 18 -5.76 -12.00 -7.53
N THR A 19 -6.06 -11.16 -6.55
CA THR A 19 -6.68 -11.55 -5.28
C THR A 19 -7.97 -10.77 -5.13
N PHE A 20 -9.08 -11.47 -4.89
CA PHE A 20 -10.39 -10.85 -4.69
C PHE A 20 -10.79 -10.97 -3.23
N VAL A 21 -11.16 -9.87 -2.60
CA VAL A 21 -11.53 -9.83 -1.17
C VAL A 21 -13.01 -9.60 -1.04
N PHE A 22 -13.68 -10.54 -0.37
CA PHE A 22 -15.10 -10.47 -0.07
C PHE A 22 -15.34 -10.62 1.43
N LEU A 23 -16.34 -9.90 1.92
CA LEU A 23 -16.89 -10.07 3.25
C LEU A 23 -18.29 -10.68 3.12
N ILE A 24 -18.52 -11.78 3.83
CA ILE A 24 -19.80 -12.48 3.85
C ILE A 24 -20.41 -12.28 5.24
N PHE A 25 -21.60 -11.72 5.29
CA PHE A 25 -22.28 -11.42 6.56
C PHE A 25 -23.80 -11.52 6.45
N GLU A 26 -24.47 -11.58 7.59
CA GLU A 26 -25.93 -11.58 7.68
C GLU A 26 -26.48 -10.15 7.62
N GLU A 27 -27.69 -9.99 7.12
CA GLU A 27 -28.31 -8.67 6.91
C GLU A 27 -28.41 -7.82 8.19
N GLN A 28 -28.53 -8.47 9.35
CA GLN A 28 -28.51 -7.81 10.66
C GLN A 28 -27.19 -7.06 10.97
N HIS A 29 -26.10 -7.38 10.29
CA HIS A 29 -24.79 -6.74 10.47
C HIS A 29 -24.51 -5.61 9.44
N GLN A 30 -25.51 -5.18 8.67
CA GLN A 30 -25.32 -4.13 7.66
C GLN A 30 -24.82 -2.80 8.23
N GLU A 31 -25.28 -2.41 9.43
CA GLU A 31 -24.82 -1.17 10.07
C GLU A 31 -23.34 -1.26 10.47
N GLN A 32 -22.93 -2.40 11.04
CA GLN A 32 -21.52 -2.67 11.38
C GLN A 32 -20.62 -2.67 10.15
N TYR A 33 -21.11 -3.18 9.02
CA TYR A 33 -20.41 -3.10 7.73
C TYR A 33 -20.21 -1.65 7.29
N ASN A 34 -21.26 -0.82 7.36
CA ASN A 34 -21.18 0.59 6.97
C ASN A 34 -20.23 1.38 7.90
N ASP A 35 -20.16 1.03 9.18
CA ASP A 35 -19.26 1.65 10.15
C ASP A 35 -17.78 1.38 9.87
N CYS A 36 -17.44 0.31 9.15
CA CYS A 36 -16.06 0.05 8.70
C CYS A 36 -15.58 1.05 7.65
N ARG A 37 -16.48 1.75 6.94
CA ARG A 37 -16.17 2.81 5.97
C ARG A 37 -15.07 2.42 4.97
N PHE A 38 -15.17 1.23 4.39
CA PHE A 38 -14.15 0.69 3.49
C PHE A 38 -13.87 1.62 2.31
N GLU A 39 -14.87 2.37 1.84
CA GLU A 39 -14.73 3.37 0.77
C GLU A 39 -13.94 4.63 1.17
N GLN A 40 -13.62 4.84 2.45
CA GLN A 40 -12.87 6.00 2.95
C GLN A 40 -11.40 5.69 3.25
N LEU A 41 -10.97 4.44 3.07
CA LEU A 41 -9.57 4.06 3.29
C LEU A 41 -8.70 4.66 2.19
N ASP A 42 -7.73 5.49 2.56
CA ASP A 42 -6.85 6.25 1.67
C ASP A 42 -5.98 5.39 0.74
N PHE A 43 -5.78 4.12 1.09
CA PHE A 43 -5.06 3.13 0.30
C PHE A 43 -5.95 2.25 -0.58
N LEU A 44 -7.27 2.32 -0.43
CA LEU A 44 -8.22 1.65 -1.32
C LEU A 44 -8.77 2.65 -2.34
N GLY A 45 -8.98 2.17 -3.57
CA GLY A 45 -9.73 2.93 -4.58
C GLY A 45 -11.23 2.87 -4.31
N ALA A 46 -12.04 3.06 -5.36
CA ALA A 46 -13.46 2.75 -5.24
C ALA A 46 -13.66 1.26 -4.93
N VAL A 47 -14.77 0.93 -4.28
CA VAL A 47 -15.11 -0.47 -3.98
C VAL A 47 -15.11 -1.30 -5.28
N GLY A 48 -14.31 -2.36 -5.32
CA GLY A 48 -14.12 -3.19 -6.50
C GLY A 48 -12.95 -2.81 -7.41
N ASP A 49 -12.30 -1.68 -7.18
CA ASP A 49 -11.11 -1.30 -7.95
C ASP A 49 -9.94 -2.23 -7.70
N LEU A 50 -9.10 -2.34 -8.75
CA LEU A 50 -7.87 -3.10 -8.71
C LEU A 50 -6.76 -2.27 -8.05
N VAL A 51 -6.43 -2.59 -6.81
CA VAL A 51 -5.26 -2.08 -6.10
C VAL A 51 -4.01 -2.69 -6.73
N LYS A 52 -3.19 -1.84 -7.35
CA LYS A 52 -1.87 -2.23 -7.87
C LYS A 52 -0.80 -1.92 -6.83
N VAL A 53 -0.17 -2.97 -6.31
CA VAL A 53 1.01 -2.82 -5.46
C VAL A 53 2.21 -2.55 -6.37
N LEU A 54 2.57 -1.27 -6.51
CA LEU A 54 3.74 -0.86 -7.28
C LEU A 54 4.97 -0.86 -6.38
N MET A 55 5.72 -1.95 -6.42
CA MET A 55 7.00 -2.03 -5.72
C MET A 55 8.03 -1.12 -6.41
N PRO A 56 8.74 -0.26 -5.66
CA PRO A 56 9.87 0.47 -6.21
C PRO A 56 11.02 -0.50 -6.50
N VAL A 57 11.73 -0.27 -7.59
CA VAL A 57 12.93 -1.04 -7.94
C VAL A 57 14.14 -0.28 -7.41
N MET A 58 14.55 -0.60 -6.18
CA MET A 58 15.67 0.06 -5.51
C MET A 58 16.49 -0.95 -4.72
N THR A 59 17.78 -0.69 -4.64
CA THR A 59 18.73 -1.39 -3.77
C THR A 59 18.56 -0.95 -2.32
N LEU A 60 19.10 -1.73 -1.39
CA LEU A 60 19.10 -1.38 0.04
C LEU A 60 19.81 -0.06 0.33
N LYS A 61 20.84 0.30 -0.46
CA LYS A 61 21.55 1.57 -0.29
C LYS A 61 20.63 2.75 -0.62
N GLU A 62 19.96 2.66 -1.77
CA GLU A 62 19.03 3.69 -2.25
C GLU A 62 17.81 3.83 -1.33
N ILE A 63 17.25 2.72 -0.86
CA ILE A 63 16.17 2.71 0.14
C ILE A 63 16.58 3.50 1.38
N ARG A 64 17.73 3.21 1.98
CA ARG A 64 18.19 3.92 3.19
C ARG A 64 18.38 5.42 2.99
N GLU A 65 18.84 5.81 1.80
CA GLU A 65 19.04 7.22 1.48
C GLU A 65 17.72 7.97 1.33
N VAL A 66 16.72 7.34 0.70
CA VAL A 66 15.34 7.88 0.60
C VAL A 66 14.67 7.88 1.97
N GLU A 67 14.80 6.81 2.76
CA GLU A 67 14.26 6.70 4.13
C GLU A 67 14.80 7.80 5.04
N SER A 68 16.07 8.18 4.91
CA SER A 68 16.67 9.24 5.74
C SER A 68 16.06 10.62 5.50
N GLN A 69 15.34 10.80 4.39
CA GLN A 69 14.65 12.03 3.99
C GLN A 69 13.13 11.95 4.26
N LEU A 70 12.64 10.83 4.78
CA LEU A 70 11.24 10.61 5.16
C LEU A 70 11.10 10.61 6.70
N PRO A 71 9.94 11.00 7.25
CA PRO A 71 8.77 11.54 6.54
C PRO A 71 9.01 12.97 6.04
N THR A 72 8.37 13.34 4.94
CA THR A 72 8.37 14.71 4.41
C THR A 72 6.99 15.06 3.86
N ASP A 73 6.61 16.34 3.93
CA ASP A 73 5.38 16.86 3.33
C ASP A 73 5.49 17.00 1.80
N ASP A 74 6.72 17.09 1.29
CA ASP A 74 6.99 17.23 -0.14
C ASP A 74 7.95 16.14 -0.64
N VAL A 75 7.39 15.03 -1.10
CA VAL A 75 8.14 13.90 -1.69
C VAL A 75 8.93 14.32 -2.94
N SER A 76 8.53 15.37 -3.65
CA SER A 76 9.24 15.84 -4.86
C SER A 76 10.58 16.53 -4.54
N SER A 77 10.77 16.93 -3.28
CA SER A 77 12.02 17.51 -2.78
C SER A 77 13.12 16.47 -2.54
N ILE A 78 12.76 15.18 -2.40
CA ILE A 78 13.71 14.10 -2.15
C ILE A 78 14.58 13.88 -3.38
N LYS A 79 15.90 13.88 -3.17
CA LYS A 79 16.88 13.57 -4.22
C LYS A 79 17.82 12.47 -3.77
N THR A 80 18.02 11.50 -4.64
CA THR A 80 18.94 10.38 -4.44
C THR A 80 19.60 10.11 -5.79
N ASP A 81 20.93 10.10 -5.81
CA ASP A 81 21.69 9.96 -7.05
C ASP A 81 21.41 8.58 -7.69
N GLY A 82 21.02 8.59 -8.97
CA GLY A 82 20.75 7.37 -9.73
C GLY A 82 19.37 6.75 -9.53
N VAL A 83 18.54 7.29 -8.63
CA VAL A 83 17.18 6.78 -8.39
C VAL A 83 16.15 7.61 -9.15
N PRO A 84 15.29 7.00 -9.99
CA PRO A 84 14.20 7.70 -10.65
C PRO A 84 13.18 8.26 -9.64
N GLU A 85 12.69 9.48 -9.89
CA GLU A 85 11.65 10.11 -9.07
C GLU A 85 10.38 9.23 -8.94
N SER A 86 10.08 8.45 -9.98
CA SER A 86 8.96 7.50 -9.97
C SER A 86 9.10 6.42 -8.90
N ASP A 87 10.31 5.92 -8.64
CA ASP A 87 10.57 4.91 -7.61
C ASP A 87 10.62 5.53 -6.21
N ILE A 88 11.15 6.76 -6.08
CA ILE A 88 11.07 7.54 -4.83
C ILE A 88 9.60 7.73 -4.42
N LYS A 89 8.73 8.14 -5.36
CA LYS A 89 7.29 8.33 -5.11
C LYS A 89 6.58 7.02 -4.74
N LYS A 90 6.91 5.90 -5.38
CA LYS A 90 6.36 4.59 -5.01
C LYS A 90 6.79 4.20 -3.59
N PHE A 91 8.06 4.39 -3.26
CA PHE A 91 8.59 4.08 -1.94
C PHE A 91 7.94 4.91 -0.84
N ALA A 92 7.84 6.23 -1.03
CA ALA A 92 7.20 7.13 -0.05
C ALA A 92 5.74 6.72 0.27
N LYS A 93 5.01 6.17 -0.70
CA LYS A 93 3.64 5.65 -0.51
C LYS A 93 3.58 4.40 0.37
N ILE A 94 4.58 3.52 0.28
CA ILE A 94 4.63 2.27 1.03
C ILE A 94 5.45 2.36 2.32
N TYR A 95 6.24 3.42 2.50
CA TYR A 95 7.14 3.64 3.64
C TYR A 95 6.45 3.45 5.00
N ARG A 96 5.21 3.92 5.15
CA ARG A 96 4.41 3.75 6.38
C ARG A 96 4.09 2.29 6.74
N TYR A 97 4.11 1.40 5.75
CA TYR A 97 3.70 0.01 5.87
C TYR A 97 4.89 -0.96 5.85
N LEU A 98 6.11 -0.46 5.64
CA LEU A 98 7.32 -1.26 5.78
C LEU A 98 7.55 -1.52 7.27
N PRO A 99 7.69 -2.78 7.70
CA PRO A 99 8.06 -3.05 9.07
C PRO A 99 9.45 -2.45 9.30
N ASN A 100 9.55 -1.46 10.19
CA ASN A 100 10.78 -1.17 10.89
C ASN A 100 11.06 -2.40 11.75
N PHE A 101 11.66 -3.44 11.16
CA PHE A 101 12.18 -4.56 11.92
C PHE A 101 13.15 -3.94 12.91
N ALA A 102 12.77 -3.95 14.19
CA ALA A 102 13.59 -3.40 15.25
C ALA A 102 14.98 -3.99 15.10
N VAL A 103 15.99 -3.14 14.96
CA VAL A 103 17.37 -3.54 15.13
C VAL A 103 17.44 -4.12 16.54
N LEU A 104 17.63 -5.43 16.65
CA LEU A 104 18.09 -6.03 17.89
C LEU A 104 19.50 -5.49 18.12
N GLU A 105 19.61 -4.40 18.88
CA GLU A 105 20.89 -3.97 19.41
C GLU A 105 21.42 -5.09 20.32
N SER A 106 22.67 -5.47 20.11
CA SER A 106 23.43 -6.45 20.90
C SER A 106 24.47 -5.72 21.74
#